data_AF-A4AII1-F1
#
_entry.id   AF-A4AII1-F1
#
_cell.length_a   1.000
_cell.length_b   1.000
_cell.length_c   1.000
_cell.angle_alpha   90.00
_cell.angle_beta   90.00
_cell.angle_gamma   90.00
#
_symmetry.space_group_name_H-M   'P 1'
#
loop_
_entity.id
_entity.type
_entity.pdbx_description
1 polymer ?
#
loop_
_entity_poly.entity_id
_entity_poly.type
_entity_poly.pdbx_seq_one_letter_code
_entity_poly.pdbx_strand_id
1 'polypeptide(L)'
;MTTTTPARPIENAYSAGQLPRWAPLTILIGSLAIVVIIFMFVQAGQPAGEFNIVGALLSGVVLFAIVLTTVSRLVEGHRRATDRLVTTLVTLAFLIALVPLISLLYTVLINGAARFDLDFFTLSLRNVVGEGGGAAHAIIGTLQMTLAAAIISVPIGLMTSIYLVEYGRGRLAQAITFFVDVMTGIPSIVAGLFAYSLIVIFFGPGVRLGIAGAVALSVLMIPVVVRSSEEMLRLVPNELREASFALGVPKWLTILKIVLPTSIAGITTGVMLAIARVIGETAPLLVAAGFTNNFNYSLFSDRMQSLPVYVYSSYISQGTDAQSYIDRAWAGALTLILIVMALNLLARIIAKIFAPKTGR
;
A
#
# COMPACT_ATOMS: atom_id res chain seq x y z
N MET A 1 48.07 21.37 -56.66
CA MET A 1 47.86 20.08 -55.98
C MET A 1 47.88 20.33 -54.49
N THR A 2 46.71 20.50 -53.88
CA THR A 2 46.54 20.65 -52.43
C THR A 2 46.13 19.29 -51.87
N THR A 3 47.05 18.63 -51.17
CA THR A 3 46.83 17.34 -50.51
C THR A 3 45.94 17.54 -49.28
N THR A 4 44.71 17.01 -49.35
CA THR A 4 43.80 16.92 -48.21
C THR A 4 44.23 15.79 -47.29
N THR A 5 44.72 16.13 -46.10
CA THR A 5 44.98 15.17 -45.02
C THR A 5 43.65 14.55 -44.57
N PRO A 6 43.52 13.21 -44.48
CA PRO A 6 42.27 12.60 -44.01
C PRO A 6 42.06 12.96 -42.54
N ALA A 7 40.87 13.50 -42.21
CA ALA A 7 40.49 13.76 -40.84
C ALA A 7 40.50 12.44 -40.05
N ARG A 8 41.30 12.36 -38.99
CA ARG A 8 41.27 11.21 -38.08
C ARG A 8 39.85 11.07 -37.52
N PRO A 9 39.26 9.86 -37.52
CA PRO A 9 37.98 9.65 -36.87
C PRO A 9 38.16 10.04 -35.40
N ILE A 10 37.30 10.93 -34.92
CA ILE A 10 37.26 11.29 -33.51
C ILE A 10 36.77 10.04 -32.78
N GLU A 11 37.69 9.23 -32.27
CA GLU A 11 37.34 8.14 -31.37
C GLU A 11 36.63 8.77 -30.17
N ASN A 12 35.34 8.47 -30.07
CA ASN A 12 34.47 9.02 -29.05
C ASN A 12 35.01 8.54 -27.69
N ALA A 13 35.71 9.41 -26.95
CA ALA A 13 36.36 9.06 -25.68
C ALA A 13 35.40 8.47 -24.62
N TYR A 14 34.09 8.63 -24.83
CA TYR A 14 33.01 8.05 -24.03
C TYR A 14 32.70 6.57 -24.33
N SER A 15 33.29 6.01 -25.39
CA SER A 15 33.07 4.65 -25.90
C SER A 15 34.12 3.62 -25.45
N ALA A 16 35.26 4.03 -24.92
CA ALA A 16 36.29 3.09 -24.48
C ALA A 16 35.96 2.54 -23.08
N GLY A 17 36.04 1.22 -22.90
CA GLY A 17 35.88 0.56 -21.59
C GLY A 17 34.44 0.47 -21.08
N GLN A 18 33.54 -0.17 -21.83
CA GLN A 18 32.22 -0.57 -21.33
C GLN A 18 32.16 -2.09 -21.23
N LEU A 19 31.69 -2.62 -20.10
CA LEU A 19 31.38 -4.04 -19.98
C LEU A 19 30.21 -4.37 -20.91
N PRO A 20 30.25 -5.53 -21.59
CA PRO A 20 29.13 -5.98 -22.39
C PRO A 20 27.89 -6.15 -21.50
N ARG A 21 26.69 -5.96 -22.07
CA ARG A 21 25.41 -6.03 -21.34
C ARG A 21 25.19 -7.36 -20.59
N TRP A 22 25.91 -8.40 -21.00
CA TRP A 22 25.83 -9.76 -20.47
C TRP A 22 26.81 -10.00 -19.31
N ALA A 23 27.79 -9.11 -19.13
CA ALA A 23 28.81 -9.24 -18.08
C ALA A 23 28.24 -9.36 -16.66
N PRO A 24 27.21 -8.58 -16.26
CA PRO A 24 26.62 -8.73 -14.93
C PRO A 24 26.02 -10.12 -14.70
N LEU A 25 25.35 -10.68 -15.71
CA LEU A 25 24.73 -11.99 -15.61
C LEU A 25 25.77 -13.10 -15.53
N THR A 26 26.85 -13.01 -16.32
CA THR A 26 27.95 -13.97 -16.24
C THR A 26 28.68 -13.91 -14.90
N ILE A 27 28.89 -12.70 -14.35
CA ILE A 27 29.54 -12.53 -13.06
C ILE A 27 28.65 -13.08 -11.93
N LEU A 28 27.33 -12.89 -12.01
CA LEU A 28 26.37 -13.44 -11.05
C LEU A 28 26.35 -14.97 -11.06
N ILE A 29 26.25 -15.58 -12.24
CA ILE A 29 26.26 -17.05 -12.37
C ILE A 29 27.61 -17.60 -11.91
N GLY A 30 28.70 -16.95 -12.30
CA GLY A 30 30.05 -17.34 -11.89
C GLY A 30 30.25 -17.27 -10.38
N SER A 31 29.82 -16.18 -9.73
CA SER A 31 29.96 -16.04 -8.27
C SER A 31 29.09 -17.01 -7.50
N LEU A 32 27.86 -17.27 -7.95
CA LEU A 32 26.98 -18.27 -7.35
C LEU A 32 27.55 -19.68 -7.52
N ALA A 33 28.05 -20.04 -8.70
CA ALA A 33 28.65 -21.35 -8.96
C ALA A 33 29.88 -21.59 -8.06
N ILE A 34 30.78 -20.60 -7.96
CA ILE A 34 31.97 -20.67 -7.10
C ILE A 34 31.57 -20.92 -5.65
N VAL A 35 30.60 -20.16 -5.13
CA VAL A 35 30.17 -20.29 -3.74
C VAL A 35 29.44 -21.61 -3.48
N VAL A 36 28.58 -22.06 -4.40
CA VAL A 36 27.92 -23.38 -4.28
C VAL A 36 28.95 -24.50 -4.25
N ILE A 37 30.00 -24.44 -5.09
CA ILE A 37 31.09 -25.41 -5.07
C ILE A 37 31.81 -25.38 -3.72
N ILE A 38 32.14 -24.20 -3.19
CA ILE A 38 32.78 -24.06 -1.86
C ILE A 38 31.91 -24.69 -0.77
N PHE A 39 30.61 -24.42 -0.76
CA PHE A 39 29.69 -24.99 0.23
C PHE A 39 29.53 -26.51 0.09
N MET A 40 29.52 -27.05 -1.14
CA MET A 40 29.53 -28.50 -1.36
C MET A 40 30.81 -29.16 -0.84
N PHE A 41 31.97 -28.54 -1.06
CA PHE A 41 33.25 -29.03 -0.52
C PHE A 41 33.30 -29.00 1.00
N VAL A 42 32.79 -27.94 1.63
CA VAL A 42 32.70 -27.84 3.09
C VAL A 42 31.74 -28.90 3.66
N GLN A 43 30.62 -29.16 2.98
CA GLN A 43 29.66 -30.18 3.38
C GLN A 43 30.25 -31.60 3.29
N ALA A 44 31.06 -31.90 2.27
CA ALA A 44 31.73 -33.19 2.14
C ALA A 44 32.67 -33.51 3.34
N GLY A 45 33.10 -32.49 4.10
CA GLY A 45 33.90 -32.64 5.30
C GLY A 45 33.11 -32.77 6.62
N GLN A 46 31.78 -32.66 6.60
CA GLN A 46 30.92 -32.75 7.80
C GLN A 46 29.85 -33.85 7.63
N PRO A 47 29.94 -34.97 8.38
CA PRO A 47 29.06 -36.12 8.17
C PRO A 47 27.57 -35.93 8.54
N ALA A 48 27.17 -34.77 9.05
CA ALA A 48 25.78 -34.50 9.47
C ALA A 48 25.27 -33.08 9.13
N GLY A 49 25.96 -32.33 8.28
CA GLY A 49 25.55 -30.97 7.92
C GLY A 49 24.52 -30.96 6.78
N GLU A 50 23.32 -30.42 7.01
CA GLU A 50 22.40 -30.09 5.91
C GLU A 50 22.99 -28.99 5.01
N PHE A 51 22.69 -29.05 3.71
CA PHE A 51 23.23 -28.06 2.77
C PHE A 51 22.55 -26.71 3.04
N ASN A 52 23.32 -25.75 3.56
CA ASN A 52 22.79 -24.43 3.88
C ASN A 52 22.64 -23.58 2.60
N ILE A 53 21.51 -23.77 1.91
CA ILE A 53 21.14 -23.04 0.69
C ILE A 53 21.17 -21.52 0.93
N VAL A 54 20.66 -21.07 2.07
CA VAL A 54 20.58 -19.64 2.42
C VAL A 54 21.97 -19.03 2.55
N GLY A 55 22.87 -19.72 3.26
CA GLY A 55 24.26 -19.31 3.43
C GLY A 55 25.01 -19.22 2.10
N ALA A 56 24.85 -20.21 1.22
CA ALA A 56 25.47 -20.23 -0.10
C ALA A 56 24.95 -19.10 -1.00
N LEU A 57 23.64 -18.83 -0.96
CA LEU A 57 23.03 -17.78 -1.78
C LEU A 57 23.45 -16.38 -1.32
N LEU A 58 23.43 -16.11 -0.01
CA LEU A 58 23.86 -14.83 0.55
C LEU A 58 25.34 -14.53 0.25
N SER A 59 26.22 -15.49 0.50
CA SER A 59 27.65 -15.33 0.24
C SER A 59 27.96 -15.22 -1.27
N GLY A 60 27.21 -15.92 -2.13
CA GLY A 60 27.31 -15.79 -3.58
C GLY A 60 26.90 -14.42 -4.11
N VAL A 61 25.90 -13.79 -3.50
CA VAL A 61 25.48 -12.43 -3.86
C VAL A 61 26.44 -11.36 -3.32
N VAL A 62 27.04 -11.58 -2.14
CA VAL A 62 28.12 -10.72 -1.64
C VAL A 62 29.33 -10.78 -2.58
N LEU A 63 29.72 -11.99 -3.00
CA LEU A 63 30.80 -12.17 -3.97
C LEU A 63 30.46 -11.51 -5.32
N PHE A 64 29.23 -11.66 -5.79
CA PHE A 64 28.74 -10.96 -7.00
C PHE A 64 28.95 -9.45 -6.90
N ALA A 65 28.50 -8.83 -5.79
CA ALA A 65 28.60 -7.39 -5.60
C ALA A 65 30.07 -6.94 -5.55
N ILE A 66 30.95 -7.69 -4.89
CA ILE A 66 32.39 -7.37 -4.82
C ILE A 66 33.05 -7.52 -6.19
N VAL A 67 32.80 -8.60 -6.91
CA VAL A 67 33.43 -8.87 -8.21
C VAL A 67 32.93 -7.87 -9.26
N LEU A 68 31.61 -7.63 -9.32
CA LEU A 68 31.04 -6.68 -10.27
C LEU A 68 31.58 -5.26 -10.04
N THR A 69 31.65 -4.81 -8.79
CA THR A 69 32.16 -3.46 -8.48
C THR A 69 33.66 -3.33 -8.75
N THR A 70 34.43 -4.37 -8.47
CA THR A 70 35.88 -4.38 -8.73
C THR A 70 36.16 -4.38 -10.23
N VAL A 71 35.50 -5.26 -10.99
CA VAL A 71 35.64 -5.34 -12.45
C VAL A 71 35.17 -4.05 -13.12
N SER A 72 34.04 -3.48 -12.68
CA SER A 72 33.56 -2.19 -13.19
C SER A 72 34.48 -1.03 -12.82
N ARG A 73 35.14 -1.05 -11.65
CA ARG A 73 36.11 -0.02 -11.28
C ARG A 73 37.36 -0.07 -12.15
N LEU A 74 37.80 -1.28 -12.53
CA LEU A 74 38.97 -1.51 -13.39
C LEU A 74 38.69 -1.17 -14.87
N VAL A 75 37.51 -1.48 -15.38
CA VAL A 75 37.18 -1.33 -16.82
C VAL A 75 36.46 -0.01 -17.13
N GLU A 76 35.53 0.40 -16.27
CA GLU A 76 34.57 1.47 -16.56
C GLU A 76 34.77 2.74 -15.72
N GLY A 77 35.72 2.72 -14.78
CA GLY A 77 36.04 3.81 -13.88
C GLY A 77 35.12 3.93 -12.66
N HIS A 78 35.47 4.85 -11.75
CA HIS A 78 34.84 4.96 -10.43
C HIS A 78 33.33 5.28 -10.48
N ARG A 79 32.91 6.20 -11.37
CA ARG A 79 31.50 6.63 -11.45
C ARG A 79 30.56 5.48 -11.84
N ARG A 80 30.94 4.69 -12.86
CA ARG A 80 30.14 3.54 -13.32
C ARG A 80 30.19 2.36 -12.34
N ALA A 81 31.30 2.16 -11.64
CA ALA A 81 31.38 1.15 -10.58
C ALA A 81 30.41 1.46 -9.42
N THR A 82 30.35 2.73 -8.99
CA THR A 82 29.42 3.17 -7.94
C THR A 82 27.97 3.03 -8.40
N ASP A 83 27.66 3.39 -9.64
CA ASP A 83 26.31 3.22 -10.22
C ASP A 83 25.85 1.75 -10.20
N ARG A 84 26.70 0.82 -10.63
CA ARG A 84 26.42 -0.63 -10.60
C ARG A 84 26.34 -1.20 -9.18
N LEU A 85 27.18 -0.72 -8.26
CA LEU A 85 27.10 -1.06 -6.84
C LEU A 85 25.72 -0.71 -6.30
N VAL A 86 25.32 0.56 -6.46
CA VAL A 86 24.04 1.07 -5.95
C VAL A 86 22.88 0.31 -6.60
N THR A 87 22.93 0.07 -7.92
CA THR A 87 21.91 -0.74 -8.62
C THR A 87 21.80 -2.15 -8.04
N THR A 88 22.93 -2.79 -7.74
CA THR A 88 22.98 -4.13 -7.14
C THR A 88 22.37 -4.14 -5.73
N LEU A 89 22.74 -3.16 -4.90
CA LEU A 89 22.19 -3.02 -3.55
C LEU A 89 20.68 -2.75 -3.57
N VAL A 90 20.21 -1.86 -4.46
CA VAL A 90 18.78 -1.55 -4.60
C VAL A 90 18.00 -2.78 -5.06
N THR A 91 18.56 -3.54 -6.01
CA THR A 91 17.91 -4.77 -6.51
C THR A 91 17.89 -5.85 -5.42
N LEU A 92 18.96 -6.02 -4.66
CA LEU A 92 18.98 -6.94 -3.52
C LEU A 92 17.96 -6.54 -2.45
N ALA A 93 17.94 -5.26 -2.06
CA ALA A 93 16.98 -4.75 -1.09
C ALA A 93 15.54 -4.98 -1.57
N PHE A 94 15.26 -4.74 -2.85
CA PHE A 94 13.97 -5.03 -3.47
C PHE A 94 13.60 -6.52 -3.40
N LEU A 95 14.53 -7.42 -3.76
CA LEU A 95 14.30 -8.87 -3.70
C LEU A 95 14.04 -9.34 -2.27
N ILE A 96 14.84 -8.88 -1.30
CA ILE A 96 14.66 -9.19 0.12
C ILE A 96 13.30 -8.70 0.61
N ALA A 97 12.87 -7.50 0.23
CA ALA A 97 11.55 -6.98 0.57
C ALA A 97 10.41 -7.78 -0.07
N LEU A 98 10.65 -8.43 -1.22
CA LEU A 98 9.67 -9.25 -1.93
C LEU A 98 9.44 -10.62 -1.26
N VAL A 99 10.45 -11.17 -0.58
CA VAL A 99 10.36 -12.48 0.11
C VAL A 99 9.19 -12.56 1.09
N PRO A 100 9.07 -11.67 2.12
CA PRO A 100 7.94 -11.74 3.05
C PRO A 100 6.60 -11.48 2.35
N LEU A 101 6.56 -10.64 1.32
CA LEU A 101 5.34 -10.38 0.55
C LEU A 101 4.86 -11.64 -0.18
N ILE A 102 5.75 -12.30 -0.93
CA ILE A 102 5.43 -13.54 -1.65
C ILE A 102 5.07 -14.65 -0.66
N SER A 103 5.85 -14.80 0.42
CA SER A 103 5.60 -15.80 1.46
C SER A 103 4.22 -15.60 2.10
N LEU A 104 3.85 -14.36 2.42
CA LEU A 104 2.55 -14.04 3.01
C LEU A 104 1.43 -14.33 2.02
N LEU A 105 1.54 -13.88 0.76
CA LEU A 105 0.53 -14.15 -0.28
C LEU A 105 0.36 -15.66 -0.50
N TYR A 106 1.45 -16.40 -0.63
CA TYR A 106 1.43 -17.85 -0.80
C TYR A 106 0.75 -18.56 0.37
N THR A 107 1.14 -18.21 1.61
CA THR A 107 0.59 -18.83 2.82
C THR A 107 -0.90 -18.53 3.00
N VAL A 108 -1.31 -17.27 2.78
CA VAL A 108 -2.71 -16.85 2.89
C VAL A 108 -3.56 -17.49 1.79
N LEU A 109 -3.03 -17.67 0.58
CA LEU A 109 -3.74 -18.34 -0.51
C LEU A 109 -3.98 -19.82 -0.19
N ILE A 110 -2.96 -20.57 0.26
CA ILE A 110 -3.11 -22.00 0.54
C ILE A 110 -4.00 -22.23 1.75
N ASN A 111 -3.72 -21.58 2.87
CA ASN A 111 -4.45 -21.81 4.11
C ASN A 111 -5.84 -21.18 4.07
N GLY A 112 -6.00 -20.05 3.38
CA GLY A 112 -7.30 -19.36 3.26
C GLY A 112 -8.25 -20.07 2.31
N ALA A 113 -7.75 -20.65 1.21
CA ALA A 113 -8.59 -21.35 0.24
C ALA A 113 -9.22 -22.63 0.81
N ALA A 114 -8.62 -23.25 1.83
CA ALA A 114 -9.13 -24.45 2.47
C ALA A 114 -10.51 -24.26 3.13
N ARG A 115 -10.85 -23.03 3.55
CA ARG A 115 -12.11 -22.69 4.24
C ARG A 115 -12.99 -21.72 3.42
N PHE A 116 -12.80 -21.69 2.10
CA PHE A 116 -13.58 -20.88 1.15
C PHE A 116 -14.83 -21.62 0.66
N ASP A 117 -15.69 -21.99 1.60
CA ASP A 117 -16.99 -22.62 1.34
C ASP A 117 -18.15 -21.62 1.48
N LEU A 118 -19.34 -22.04 1.05
CA LEU A 118 -20.54 -21.19 1.09
C LEU A 118 -20.90 -20.75 2.51
N ASP A 119 -20.65 -21.59 3.52
CA ASP A 119 -20.99 -21.26 4.91
C ASP A 119 -20.12 -20.13 5.43
N PHE A 120 -18.86 -20.05 4.99
CA PHE A 120 -17.96 -18.95 5.35
C PHE A 120 -18.53 -17.58 4.92
N PHE A 121 -19.12 -17.50 3.73
CA PHE A 121 -19.63 -16.25 3.17
C PHE A 121 -21.09 -15.93 3.55
N THR A 122 -21.84 -16.90 4.07
CA THR A 122 -23.27 -16.74 4.36
C THR A 122 -23.60 -16.75 5.85
N LEU A 123 -22.81 -17.44 6.67
CA LEU A 123 -23.07 -17.57 8.11
C LEU A 123 -22.29 -16.52 8.92
N SER A 124 -22.79 -16.28 10.12
CA SER A 124 -22.08 -15.52 11.16
C SER A 124 -21.43 -16.48 12.18
N LEU A 125 -20.84 -15.94 13.23
CA LEU A 125 -20.34 -16.72 14.37
C LEU A 125 -21.39 -16.90 15.49
N ARG A 126 -22.64 -16.47 15.27
CA ARG A 126 -23.69 -16.55 16.28
C ARG A 126 -23.92 -18.00 16.68
N ASN A 127 -23.82 -18.28 17.99
CA ASN A 127 -23.97 -19.62 18.57
C ASN A 127 -22.98 -20.67 18.06
N VAL A 128 -21.84 -20.25 17.49
CA VAL A 128 -20.80 -21.17 17.02
C VAL A 128 -19.72 -21.30 18.10
N VAL A 129 -19.50 -22.52 18.58
CA VAL A 129 -18.42 -22.88 19.51
C VAL A 129 -17.72 -24.09 18.92
N GLY A 130 -16.43 -23.95 18.55
CA GLY A 130 -15.69 -25.00 17.83
C GLY A 130 -15.77 -24.85 16.31
N GLU A 131 -16.06 -25.93 15.59
CA GLU A 131 -16.10 -26.02 14.11
C GLU A 131 -17.25 -25.21 13.48
N GLY A 132 -17.20 -24.95 12.17
CA GLY A 132 -18.28 -24.30 11.40
C GLY A 132 -18.18 -22.77 11.30
N GLY A 133 -19.30 -22.05 11.26
CA GLY A 133 -19.37 -20.58 11.28
C GLY A 133 -18.84 -19.86 10.03
N GLY A 134 -19.09 -18.56 9.95
CA GLY A 134 -18.65 -17.73 8.83
C GLY A 134 -18.22 -16.32 9.21
N ALA A 135 -17.79 -15.56 8.21
CA ALA A 135 -17.30 -14.18 8.33
C ALA A 135 -18.27 -13.16 7.70
N ALA A 136 -19.48 -13.57 7.31
CA ALA A 136 -20.44 -12.72 6.62
C ALA A 136 -20.75 -11.42 7.39
N HIS A 137 -20.93 -11.51 8.71
CA HIS A 137 -21.16 -10.34 9.57
C HIS A 137 -19.97 -9.39 9.58
N ALA A 138 -18.73 -9.91 9.51
CA ALA A 138 -17.51 -9.12 9.49
C ALA A 138 -17.27 -8.46 8.12
N ILE A 139 -17.63 -9.13 7.01
CA ILE A 139 -17.60 -8.56 5.66
C ILE A 139 -18.54 -7.35 5.59
N ILE A 140 -19.79 -7.52 6.02
CA ILE A 140 -20.78 -6.45 6.06
C ILE A 140 -20.29 -5.30 6.93
N GLY A 141 -19.77 -5.60 8.12
CA GLY A 141 -19.25 -4.59 9.03
C GLY A 141 -18.10 -3.78 8.44
N THR A 142 -17.13 -4.44 7.79
CA THR A 142 -16.05 -3.77 7.08
C THR A 142 -16.57 -2.84 5.98
N LEU A 143 -17.48 -3.32 5.12
CA LEU A 143 -18.01 -2.52 4.01
C LEU A 143 -18.81 -1.32 4.52
N GLN A 144 -19.68 -1.51 5.51
CA GLN A 144 -20.51 -0.44 6.07
C GLN A 144 -19.67 0.63 6.78
N MET A 145 -18.71 0.24 7.63
CA MET A 145 -17.82 1.20 8.31
C MET A 145 -16.95 1.97 7.33
N THR A 146 -16.37 1.27 6.35
CA THR A 146 -15.50 1.90 5.35
C THR A 146 -16.29 2.84 4.44
N LEU A 147 -17.50 2.44 4.02
CA LEU A 147 -18.38 3.29 3.22
C LEU A 147 -18.77 4.56 3.98
N ALA A 148 -19.18 4.44 5.24
CA ALA A 148 -19.50 5.59 6.07
C ALA A 148 -18.28 6.50 6.28
N ALA A 149 -17.10 5.93 6.53
CA ALA A 149 -15.87 6.70 6.61
C ALA A 149 -15.57 7.44 5.30
N ALA A 150 -15.82 6.81 4.14
CA ALA A 150 -15.62 7.42 2.82
C ALA A 150 -16.58 8.58 2.58
N ILE A 151 -17.86 8.41 2.92
CA ILE A 151 -18.88 9.45 2.82
C ILE A 151 -18.52 10.67 3.67
N ILE A 152 -17.89 10.47 4.84
CA ILE A 152 -17.44 11.56 5.71
C ILE A 152 -16.13 12.18 5.18
N SER A 153 -15.12 11.35 4.93
CA SER A 153 -13.75 11.82 4.73
C SER A 153 -13.49 12.36 3.34
N VAL A 154 -14.14 11.81 2.30
CA VAL A 154 -13.90 12.23 0.91
C VAL A 154 -14.36 13.67 0.68
N PRO A 155 -15.60 14.07 1.05
CA PRO A 155 -16.03 15.45 0.92
C PRO A 155 -15.17 16.41 1.75
N ILE A 156 -14.90 16.07 3.02
CA ILE A 156 -14.08 16.90 3.90
C ILE A 156 -12.68 17.08 3.31
N GLY A 157 -12.03 15.97 2.94
CA GLY A 157 -10.67 15.99 2.40
C GLY A 157 -10.58 16.77 1.09
N LEU A 158 -11.53 16.58 0.18
CA LEU A 158 -11.57 17.28 -1.11
C LEU A 158 -11.85 18.78 -0.95
N MET A 159 -12.79 19.16 -0.07
CA MET A 159 -13.06 20.57 0.20
C MET A 159 -11.86 21.25 0.85
N THR A 160 -11.19 20.58 1.80
CA THR A 160 -9.95 21.07 2.41
C THR A 160 -8.84 21.22 1.38
N SER A 161 -8.64 20.26 0.47
CA SER A 161 -7.61 20.38 -0.57
C SER A 161 -7.92 21.48 -1.58
N ILE A 162 -9.20 21.66 -1.97
CA ILE A 162 -9.61 22.77 -2.83
C ILE A 162 -9.33 24.10 -2.14
N TYR A 163 -9.66 24.22 -0.85
CA TYR A 163 -9.34 25.40 -0.08
C TYR A 163 -7.83 25.65 -0.07
N LEU A 164 -7.00 24.66 0.28
CA LEU A 164 -5.55 24.82 0.39
C LEU A 164 -4.88 25.22 -0.94
N VAL A 165 -5.32 24.65 -2.06
CA VAL A 165 -4.71 24.93 -3.38
C VAL A 165 -5.23 26.23 -3.98
N GLU A 166 -6.54 26.46 -3.94
CA GLU A 166 -7.14 27.57 -4.68
C GLU A 166 -7.29 28.82 -3.81
N TYR A 167 -7.57 28.70 -2.51
CA TYR A 167 -7.88 29.86 -1.64
C TYR A 167 -6.85 30.09 -0.52
N GLY A 168 -6.13 29.05 -0.10
CA GLY A 168 -5.36 28.99 1.12
C GLY A 168 -4.15 29.94 1.09
N ARG A 169 -4.31 31.12 1.69
CA ARG A 169 -3.21 32.06 1.95
C ARG A 169 -3.20 32.44 3.43
N GLY A 170 -1.99 32.62 3.98
CA GLY A 170 -1.80 33.09 5.36
C GLY A 170 -1.96 32.02 6.45
N ARG A 171 -2.32 32.46 7.67
CA ARG A 171 -2.26 31.65 8.90
C ARG A 171 -3.23 30.47 8.93
N LEU A 172 -4.40 30.60 8.31
CA LEU A 172 -5.40 29.53 8.29
C LEU A 172 -4.92 28.33 7.45
N ALA A 173 -4.33 28.57 6.29
CA ALA A 173 -3.73 27.51 5.47
C ALA A 173 -2.59 26.80 6.22
N GLN A 174 -1.70 27.57 6.88
CA GLN A 174 -0.62 27.01 7.70
C GLN A 174 -1.15 26.15 8.85
N ALA A 175 -2.21 26.60 9.53
CA ALA A 175 -2.84 25.85 10.61
C ALA A 175 -3.46 24.54 10.12
N ILE A 176 -4.21 24.58 9.00
CA ILE A 176 -4.82 23.39 8.40
C ILE A 176 -3.74 22.38 7.99
N THR A 177 -2.70 22.83 7.27
CA THR A 177 -1.58 21.96 6.89
C THR A 177 -0.92 21.35 8.12
N PHE A 178 -0.67 22.14 9.17
CA PHE A 178 -0.12 21.62 10.43
C PHE A 178 -1.01 20.53 11.05
N PHE A 179 -2.32 20.74 11.14
CA PHE A 179 -3.23 19.73 11.70
C PHE A 179 -3.30 18.47 10.83
N VAL A 180 -3.34 18.61 9.51
CA VAL A 180 -3.30 17.48 8.57
C VAL A 180 -2.02 16.67 8.77
N ASP A 181 -0.87 17.33 8.92
CA ASP A 181 0.41 16.69 9.14
C ASP A 181 0.47 15.98 10.51
N VAL A 182 -0.02 16.64 11.56
CA VAL A 182 -0.12 16.03 12.89
C VAL A 182 -1.01 14.79 12.86
N MET A 183 -2.15 14.83 12.16
CA MET A 183 -3.06 13.70 12.04
C MET A 183 -2.40 12.47 11.38
N THR A 184 -1.45 12.67 10.45
CA THR A 184 -0.70 11.55 9.86
C THR A 184 0.25 10.87 10.85
N GLY A 185 0.67 11.58 11.91
CA GLY A 185 1.55 11.06 12.95
C GLY A 185 0.82 10.43 14.15
N ILE A 186 -0.50 10.58 14.25
CA ILE A 186 -1.27 10.03 15.37
C ILE A 186 -1.32 8.49 15.26
N PRO A 187 -0.99 7.74 16.33
CA PRO A 187 -1.16 6.29 16.33
C PRO A 187 -2.62 5.88 16.10
N SER A 188 -2.87 4.86 15.27
CA SER A 188 -4.25 4.49 14.88
C SER A 188 -5.12 4.07 16.08
N ILE A 189 -4.54 3.47 17.13
CA ILE A 189 -5.26 3.16 18.36
C ILE A 189 -5.80 4.41 19.08
N VAL A 190 -5.09 5.53 19.00
CA VAL A 190 -5.49 6.80 19.62
C VAL A 190 -6.70 7.37 18.88
N ALA A 191 -6.74 7.26 17.55
CA ALA A 191 -7.92 7.61 16.77
C ALA A 191 -9.16 6.76 17.16
N GLY A 192 -8.95 5.47 17.41
CA GLY A 192 -9.99 4.58 17.93
C GLY A 192 -10.50 4.97 19.32
N LEU A 193 -9.58 5.29 20.23
CA LEU A 193 -9.94 5.72 21.59
C LEU A 193 -10.68 7.07 21.57
N PHE A 194 -10.24 8.01 20.74
CA PHE A 194 -10.96 9.27 20.51
C PHE A 194 -12.38 9.04 20.03
N ALA A 195 -12.56 8.21 18.99
CA ALA A 195 -13.89 7.93 18.45
C ALA A 195 -14.79 7.21 19.46
N TYR A 196 -14.23 6.26 20.22
CA TYR A 196 -14.93 5.60 21.32
C TYR A 196 -15.39 6.61 22.38
N SER A 197 -14.47 7.45 22.87
CA SER A 197 -14.78 8.48 23.86
C SER A 197 -15.85 9.45 23.38
N LEU A 198 -15.80 9.85 22.10
CA LEU A 198 -16.80 10.72 21.48
C LEU A 198 -18.20 10.08 21.57
N ILE A 199 -18.33 8.81 21.16
CA ILE A 199 -19.62 8.11 21.21
C ILE A 199 -20.10 7.91 22.64
N VAL A 200 -19.21 7.59 23.58
CA VAL A 200 -19.58 7.44 25.00
C VAL A 200 -20.14 8.73 25.59
N ILE A 201 -19.60 9.90 25.21
CA ILE A 201 -20.08 11.20 25.69
C ILE A 201 -21.52 11.47 25.23
N PHE A 202 -21.87 11.12 23.98
CA PHE A 202 -23.19 11.42 23.42
C PHE A 202 -24.24 10.33 23.67
N PHE A 203 -23.85 9.06 23.72
CA PHE A 203 -24.77 7.92 23.77
C PHE A 203 -24.73 7.16 25.10
N GLY A 204 -23.77 7.47 25.97
CA GLY A 204 -23.66 6.91 27.32
C GLY A 204 -22.56 5.86 27.49
N PRO A 205 -22.26 5.48 28.74
CA PRO A 205 -21.17 4.56 29.09
C PRO A 205 -21.33 3.18 28.46
N GLY A 206 -20.23 2.63 27.91
CA GLY A 206 -20.16 1.26 27.39
C GLY A 206 -20.78 1.04 26.00
N VAL A 207 -21.41 2.08 25.43
CA VAL A 207 -21.97 2.04 24.08
C VAL A 207 -20.83 1.93 23.06
N ARG A 208 -20.93 0.91 22.20
CA ARG A 208 -20.04 0.69 21.06
C ARG A 208 -20.89 0.47 19.83
N LEU A 209 -20.66 1.28 18.81
CA LEU A 209 -21.46 1.35 17.59
C LEU A 209 -20.56 1.24 16.36
N GLY A 210 -21.11 0.75 15.24
CA GLY A 210 -20.41 0.76 13.96
C GLY A 210 -19.97 2.16 13.52
N ILE A 211 -20.77 3.20 13.81
CA ILE A 211 -20.43 4.59 13.50
C ILE A 211 -19.16 5.07 14.23
N ALA A 212 -18.89 4.55 15.45
CA ALA A 212 -17.65 4.84 16.17
C ALA A 212 -16.43 4.38 15.33
N GLY A 213 -16.53 3.20 14.73
CA GLY A 213 -15.54 2.69 13.80
C GLY A 213 -15.37 3.60 12.59
N ALA A 214 -16.46 4.02 11.95
CA ALA A 214 -16.41 4.94 10.80
C ALA A 214 -15.76 6.30 11.16
N VAL A 215 -16.04 6.84 12.34
CA VAL A 215 -15.38 8.08 12.84
C VAL A 215 -13.89 7.85 13.05
N ALA A 216 -13.50 6.73 13.67
CA ALA A 216 -12.08 6.40 13.88
C ALA A 216 -11.32 6.26 12.54
N LEU A 217 -11.92 5.56 11.57
CA LEU A 217 -11.38 5.43 10.22
C LEU A 217 -11.29 6.78 9.52
N SER A 218 -12.26 7.67 9.73
CA SER A 218 -12.27 9.00 9.12
C SER A 218 -11.10 9.87 9.58
N VAL A 219 -10.73 9.80 10.88
CA VAL A 219 -9.55 10.50 11.42
C VAL A 219 -8.28 10.09 10.67
N LEU A 220 -8.15 8.82 10.29
CA LEU A 220 -6.99 8.32 9.56
C LEU A 220 -7.07 8.60 8.04
N MET A 221 -8.29 8.64 7.49
CA MET A 221 -8.50 8.76 6.05
C MET A 221 -8.46 10.21 5.54
N ILE A 222 -8.99 11.17 6.32
CA ILE A 222 -9.01 12.59 5.96
C ILE A 222 -7.63 13.09 5.50
N PRO A 223 -6.54 12.96 6.28
CA PRO A 223 -5.25 13.54 5.88
C PRO A 223 -4.69 12.91 4.59
N VAL A 224 -4.96 11.63 4.34
CA VAL A 224 -4.55 10.94 3.10
C VAL A 224 -5.33 11.49 1.90
N VAL A 225 -6.63 11.71 2.05
CA VAL A 225 -7.47 12.30 0.98
C VAL A 225 -7.07 13.75 0.72
N VAL A 226 -6.82 14.55 1.76
CA VAL A 226 -6.38 15.94 1.62
C VAL A 226 -5.10 16.02 0.81
N ARG A 227 -4.07 15.27 1.21
CA ARG A 227 -2.74 15.35 0.58
C ARG A 227 -2.75 14.86 -0.86
N SER A 228 -3.38 13.71 -1.11
CA SER A 228 -3.49 13.17 -2.47
C SER A 228 -4.31 14.10 -3.39
N SER A 229 -5.39 14.70 -2.89
CA SER A 229 -6.19 15.64 -3.68
C SER A 229 -5.45 16.97 -3.90
N GLU A 230 -4.72 17.48 -2.92
CA GLU A 230 -3.90 18.70 -3.02
C GLU A 230 -2.81 18.55 -4.09
N GLU A 231 -2.08 17.44 -4.08
CA GLU A 231 -1.07 17.12 -5.09
C GLU A 231 -1.69 17.11 -6.50
N MET A 232 -2.85 16.46 -6.65
CA MET A 232 -3.53 16.36 -7.94
C MET A 232 -4.08 17.69 -8.45
N LEU A 233 -4.61 18.54 -7.58
CA LEU A 233 -5.09 19.88 -7.94
C LEU A 233 -3.94 20.80 -8.37
N ARG A 234 -2.76 20.65 -7.77
CA ARG A 234 -1.55 21.41 -8.14
C ARG A 234 -0.97 21.02 -9.50
N LEU A 235 -1.25 19.82 -10.00
CA LEU A 235 -0.81 19.40 -11.34
C LEU A 235 -1.59 20.08 -12.48
N VAL A 236 -2.75 20.69 -12.18
CA VAL A 236 -3.50 21.43 -13.20
C VAL A 236 -2.67 22.66 -13.61
N PRO A 237 -2.40 22.88 -14.91
CA PRO A 237 -1.64 24.04 -15.38
C PRO A 237 -2.33 25.38 -15.07
N ASN A 238 -1.54 26.43 -14.79
CA ASN A 238 -2.09 27.76 -14.49
C ASN A 238 -2.68 28.44 -15.72
N GLU A 239 -2.22 28.10 -16.91
CA GLU A 239 -2.69 28.62 -18.19
C GLU A 239 -4.19 28.34 -18.36
N LEU A 240 -4.67 27.16 -17.92
CA LEU A 240 -6.10 26.83 -17.94
C LEU A 240 -6.92 27.71 -17.00
N ARG A 241 -6.35 28.08 -15.84
CA ARG A 241 -7.00 28.98 -14.87
C ARG A 241 -7.07 30.40 -15.41
N GLU A 242 -5.96 30.90 -15.93
CA GLU A 242 -5.85 32.25 -16.50
C GLU A 242 -6.75 32.43 -17.72
N ALA A 243 -6.80 31.45 -18.62
CA ALA A 243 -7.71 31.48 -19.77
C ALA A 243 -9.18 31.56 -19.35
N SER A 244 -9.57 30.83 -18.30
CA SER A 244 -10.92 30.90 -17.73
C SER A 244 -11.23 32.28 -17.14
N PHE A 245 -10.29 32.87 -16.40
CA PHE A 245 -10.46 34.20 -15.83
C PHE A 245 -10.53 35.29 -16.90
N ALA A 246 -9.80 35.15 -18.01
CA ALA A 246 -9.86 36.07 -19.15
C ALA A 246 -11.24 36.08 -19.82
N LEU A 247 -11.99 34.98 -19.75
CA LEU A 247 -13.38 34.89 -20.22
C LEU A 247 -14.40 35.46 -19.21
N GLY A 248 -13.95 36.06 -18.10
CA GLY A 248 -14.82 36.60 -17.06
C GLY A 248 -15.50 35.53 -16.19
N VAL A 249 -15.02 34.28 -16.23
CA VAL A 249 -15.60 33.18 -15.45
C VAL A 249 -15.21 33.33 -13.98
N PRO A 250 -16.16 33.30 -13.03
CA PRO A 250 -15.84 33.41 -11.61
C PRO A 250 -15.02 32.20 -11.13
N LYS A 251 -14.20 32.41 -10.09
CA LYS A 251 -13.26 31.41 -9.59
C LYS A 251 -13.90 30.08 -9.19
N TRP A 252 -15.03 30.10 -8.50
CA TRP A 252 -15.74 28.87 -8.11
C TRP A 252 -16.17 28.05 -9.33
N LEU A 253 -16.58 28.72 -10.43
CA LEU A 253 -17.00 28.05 -11.66
C LEU A 253 -15.78 27.50 -12.42
N THR A 254 -14.66 28.21 -12.40
CA THR A 254 -13.36 27.72 -12.92
C THR A 254 -12.94 26.44 -12.18
N ILE A 255 -13.07 26.41 -10.86
CA ILE A 255 -12.74 25.22 -10.06
C ILE A 255 -13.65 24.06 -10.41
N LEU A 256 -14.97 24.28 -10.43
CA LEU A 256 -15.95 23.22 -10.68
C LEU A 256 -15.91 22.67 -12.12
N LYS A 257 -15.70 23.54 -13.11
CA LYS A 257 -15.79 23.15 -14.54
C LYS A 257 -14.47 22.89 -15.23
N ILE A 258 -13.34 23.33 -14.67
CA ILE A 258 -12.02 23.18 -15.32
C ILE A 258 -11.07 22.43 -14.40
N VAL A 259 -10.83 22.92 -13.19
CA VAL A 259 -9.80 22.34 -12.29
C VAL A 259 -10.18 20.94 -11.82
N LEU A 260 -11.40 20.75 -11.31
CA LEU A 260 -11.85 19.44 -10.82
C LEU A 260 -11.93 18.40 -11.94
N PRO A 261 -12.56 18.67 -13.11
CA PRO A 261 -12.57 17.71 -14.20
C PRO A 261 -11.18 17.35 -14.74
N THR A 262 -10.24 18.30 -14.75
CA THR A 262 -8.86 18.05 -15.23
C THR A 262 -8.08 17.15 -14.27
N SER A 263 -8.34 17.21 -12.96
CA SER A 263 -7.63 16.45 -11.93
C SER A 263 -8.36 15.20 -11.44
N ILE A 264 -9.59 14.95 -11.91
CA ILE A 264 -10.49 13.92 -11.36
C ILE A 264 -9.89 12.52 -11.38
N ALA A 265 -9.19 12.12 -12.44
CA ALA A 265 -8.61 10.78 -12.54
C ALA A 265 -7.60 10.49 -11.43
N GLY A 266 -6.78 11.49 -11.08
CA GLY A 266 -5.84 11.35 -9.98
C GLY A 266 -6.49 11.51 -8.61
N ILE A 267 -7.45 12.43 -8.45
CA ILE A 267 -8.22 12.55 -7.19
C ILE A 267 -8.92 11.21 -6.88
N THR A 268 -9.58 10.60 -7.87
CA THR A 268 -10.24 9.30 -7.70
C THR A 268 -9.22 8.22 -7.34
N THR A 269 -8.05 8.20 -7.97
CA THR A 269 -6.99 7.24 -7.62
C THR A 269 -6.52 7.45 -6.17
N GLY A 270 -6.27 8.69 -5.75
CA GLY A 270 -5.86 9.02 -4.39
C GLY A 270 -6.89 8.64 -3.33
N VAL A 271 -8.17 8.95 -3.57
CA VAL A 271 -9.29 8.57 -2.70
C VAL A 271 -9.41 7.06 -2.58
N MET A 272 -9.32 6.33 -3.69
CA MET A 272 -9.43 4.87 -3.66
C MET A 272 -8.25 4.21 -2.94
N LEU A 273 -7.04 4.74 -3.09
CA LEU A 273 -5.88 4.29 -2.32
C LEU A 273 -6.06 4.56 -0.81
N ALA A 274 -6.68 5.68 -0.45
CA ALA A 274 -7.02 5.98 0.95
C ALA A 274 -8.02 4.96 1.52
N ILE A 275 -9.08 4.64 0.75
CA ILE A 275 -10.07 3.61 1.13
C ILE A 275 -9.40 2.23 1.27
N ALA A 276 -8.58 1.84 0.29
CA ALA A 276 -7.87 0.56 0.28
C ALA A 276 -6.87 0.41 1.44
N ARG A 277 -6.31 1.52 1.93
CA ARG A 277 -5.47 1.53 3.14
C ARG A 277 -6.31 1.36 4.40
N VAL A 278 -7.40 2.12 4.52
CA VAL A 278 -8.16 2.25 5.77
C VAL A 278 -9.08 1.04 6.04
N ILE A 279 -9.52 0.34 5.00
CA ILE A 279 -10.33 -0.89 5.12
C ILE A 279 -9.60 -2.02 5.90
N GLY A 280 -8.26 -1.99 5.89
CA GLY A 280 -7.40 -2.95 6.59
C GLY A 280 -7.02 -2.57 8.02
N GLU A 281 -7.55 -1.47 8.57
CA GLU A 281 -7.21 -1.02 9.92
C GLU A 281 -7.87 -1.89 11.01
N THR A 282 -7.06 -2.37 11.96
CA THR A 282 -7.52 -3.27 13.04
C THR A 282 -7.66 -2.56 14.37
N ALA A 283 -6.58 -1.91 14.81
CA ALA A 283 -6.45 -1.30 16.14
C ALA A 283 -7.58 -0.30 16.47
N PRO A 284 -7.89 0.71 15.64
CA PRO A 284 -8.95 1.66 15.95
C PRO A 284 -10.33 0.99 16.07
N LEU A 285 -10.61 0.02 15.20
CA LEU A 285 -11.91 -0.65 15.13
C LEU A 285 -12.15 -1.57 16.31
N LEU A 286 -11.11 -2.26 16.80
CA LEU A 286 -11.16 -3.10 18.00
C LEU A 286 -11.64 -2.29 19.23
N VAL A 287 -11.22 -1.04 19.35
CA VAL A 287 -11.59 -0.16 20.47
C VAL A 287 -12.93 0.50 20.22
N ALA A 288 -13.13 1.11 19.06
CA ALA A 288 -14.29 1.95 18.77
C ALA A 288 -15.58 1.14 18.52
N ALA A 289 -15.55 0.20 17.58
CA ALA A 289 -16.71 -0.60 17.20
C ALA A 289 -16.79 -1.93 17.98
N GLY A 290 -15.63 -2.47 18.38
CA GLY A 290 -15.52 -3.71 19.12
C GLY A 290 -15.61 -4.95 18.23
N PHE A 291 -16.03 -6.05 18.85
CA PHE A 291 -16.25 -7.34 18.19
C PHE A 291 -17.64 -7.85 18.54
N THR A 292 -18.23 -8.64 17.63
CA THR A 292 -19.54 -9.27 17.77
C THR A 292 -19.59 -10.51 16.88
N ASN A 293 -20.29 -11.54 17.32
CA ASN A 293 -20.51 -12.74 16.51
C ASN A 293 -21.79 -12.67 15.68
N ASN A 294 -22.63 -11.64 15.90
CA ASN A 294 -23.94 -11.49 15.29
C ASN A 294 -23.87 -10.60 14.05
N PHE A 295 -24.82 -10.80 13.14
CA PHE A 295 -25.10 -9.82 12.10
C PHE A 295 -25.53 -8.50 12.71
N ASN A 296 -24.99 -7.42 12.15
CA ASN A 296 -25.44 -6.07 12.38
C ASN A 296 -25.46 -5.35 11.03
N TYR A 297 -26.61 -4.78 10.70
CA TYR A 297 -26.83 -4.07 9.43
C TYR A 297 -26.95 -2.56 9.61
N SER A 298 -26.85 -2.06 10.85
CA SER A 298 -27.03 -0.66 11.18
C SER A 298 -25.81 -0.13 11.92
N LEU A 299 -25.27 0.98 11.42
CA LEU A 299 -24.11 1.66 12.02
C LEU A 299 -24.43 2.28 13.39
N PHE A 300 -25.70 2.54 13.68
CA PHE A 300 -26.15 3.30 14.84
C PHE A 300 -26.71 2.43 15.97
N SER A 301 -26.76 1.11 15.77
CA SER A 301 -27.23 0.15 16.78
C SER A 301 -26.19 -0.94 16.94
N ASP A 302 -25.97 -1.40 18.17
CA ASP A 302 -25.12 -2.54 18.51
C ASP A 302 -23.66 -2.47 18.00
N ARG A 303 -22.86 -3.44 18.44
CA ARG A 303 -21.48 -3.60 18.01
C ARG A 303 -21.41 -4.08 16.57
N MET A 304 -20.36 -3.71 15.88
CA MET A 304 -20.10 -4.17 14.51
C MET A 304 -18.64 -4.57 14.37
N GLN A 305 -18.40 -5.79 13.90
CA GLN A 305 -17.05 -6.33 13.73
C GLN A 305 -16.58 -6.09 12.30
N SER A 306 -15.32 -5.73 12.13
CA SER A 306 -14.67 -5.69 10.81
C SER A 306 -13.88 -6.97 10.56
N LEU A 307 -13.65 -7.30 9.29
CA LEU A 307 -12.77 -8.39 8.85
C LEU A 307 -11.38 -8.37 9.49
N PRO A 308 -10.63 -7.24 9.57
CA PRO A 308 -9.34 -7.24 10.26
C PRO A 308 -9.46 -7.62 11.75
N VAL A 309 -10.50 -7.12 12.42
CA VAL A 309 -10.79 -7.47 13.82
C VAL A 309 -11.23 -8.93 13.95
N TYR A 310 -11.98 -9.46 12.98
CA TYR A 310 -12.35 -10.87 12.89
C TYR A 310 -11.12 -11.75 12.81
N VAL A 311 -10.22 -11.51 11.85
CA VAL A 311 -8.96 -12.26 11.69
C VAL A 311 -8.14 -12.24 12.98
N TYR A 312 -7.98 -11.06 13.58
CA TYR A 312 -7.27 -10.92 14.84
C TYR A 312 -7.94 -11.71 15.98
N SER A 313 -9.25 -11.57 16.15
CA SER A 313 -10.00 -12.23 17.22
C SER A 313 -10.02 -13.75 17.06
N SER A 314 -10.12 -14.26 15.83
CA SER A 314 -10.08 -15.69 15.54
C SER A 314 -8.68 -16.25 15.79
N TYR A 315 -7.62 -15.49 15.50
CA TYR A 315 -6.26 -15.94 15.74
C TYR A 315 -5.88 -15.96 17.23
N ILE A 316 -6.27 -14.94 18.00
CA ILE A 316 -5.86 -14.81 19.41
C ILE A 316 -6.74 -15.57 20.40
N SER A 317 -8.03 -15.73 20.09
CA SER A 317 -9.01 -16.37 20.98
C SER A 317 -9.39 -17.76 20.49
N GLN A 318 -8.39 -18.65 20.44
CA GLN A 318 -8.57 -20.05 20.03
C GLN A 318 -9.38 -20.77 21.11
N GLY A 319 -10.59 -21.21 20.74
CA GLY A 319 -11.50 -21.92 21.65
C GLY A 319 -11.05 -23.35 21.94
N THR A 320 -12.00 -24.24 22.15
CA THR A 320 -11.72 -25.68 22.39
C THR A 320 -11.15 -26.40 21.17
N ASP A 321 -11.46 -25.91 19.96
CA ASP A 321 -10.88 -26.38 18.71
C ASP A 321 -10.04 -25.25 18.09
N ALA A 322 -8.72 -25.30 18.29
CA ALA A 322 -7.82 -24.25 17.81
C ALA A 322 -7.74 -24.20 16.28
N GLN A 323 -7.84 -25.33 15.60
CA GLN A 323 -7.60 -25.41 14.17
C GLN A 323 -8.68 -24.68 13.37
N SER A 324 -9.96 -24.89 13.71
CA SER A 324 -11.07 -24.18 13.05
C SER A 324 -10.99 -22.66 13.18
N TYR A 325 -10.43 -22.15 14.29
CA TYR A 325 -10.26 -20.71 14.49
C TYR A 325 -9.13 -20.15 13.62
N ILE A 326 -8.04 -20.90 13.49
CA ILE A 326 -6.91 -20.55 12.61
C ILE A 326 -7.36 -20.59 11.14
N ASP A 327 -8.12 -21.60 10.72
CA ASP A 327 -8.63 -21.72 9.35
C ASP A 327 -9.56 -20.56 8.99
N ARG A 328 -10.46 -20.17 9.91
CA ARG A 328 -11.28 -18.95 9.78
C ARG A 328 -10.44 -17.68 9.67
N ALA A 329 -9.37 -17.56 10.46
CA ALA A 329 -8.48 -16.40 10.40
C ALA A 329 -7.77 -16.30 9.05
N TRP A 330 -7.27 -17.40 8.50
CA TRP A 330 -6.66 -17.43 7.16
C TRP A 330 -7.66 -17.10 6.06
N ALA A 331 -8.88 -17.67 6.09
CA ALA A 331 -9.93 -17.34 5.13
C ALA A 331 -10.37 -15.86 5.25
N GLY A 332 -10.48 -15.33 6.47
CA GLY A 332 -10.74 -13.91 6.70
C GLY A 332 -9.65 -13.01 6.11
N ALA A 333 -8.38 -13.38 6.29
CA ALA A 333 -7.25 -12.64 5.74
C ALA A 333 -7.25 -12.67 4.20
N LEU A 334 -7.49 -13.83 3.59
CA LEU A 334 -7.60 -13.97 2.14
C LEU A 334 -8.76 -13.13 1.59
N THR A 335 -9.92 -13.16 2.25
CA THR A 335 -11.09 -12.37 1.88
C THR A 335 -10.80 -10.87 1.92
N LEU A 336 -10.12 -10.39 2.97
CA LEU A 336 -9.71 -8.99 3.08
C LEU A 336 -8.78 -8.59 1.92
N ILE A 337 -7.79 -9.42 1.59
CA ILE A 337 -6.89 -9.19 0.45
C ILE A 337 -7.69 -9.11 -0.86
N LEU A 338 -8.62 -10.02 -1.09
CA LEU A 338 -9.46 -10.02 -2.30
C LEU A 338 -10.33 -8.77 -2.39
N ILE A 339 -10.92 -8.31 -1.28
CA ILE A 339 -11.69 -7.06 -1.24
C ILE A 339 -10.78 -5.87 -1.57
N VAL A 340 -9.60 -5.77 -0.96
CA VAL A 340 -8.63 -4.69 -1.24
C VAL A 340 -8.19 -4.72 -2.70
N MET A 341 -7.90 -5.90 -3.25
CA MET A 341 -7.55 -6.06 -4.66
C MET A 341 -8.70 -5.64 -5.59
N ALA A 342 -9.93 -6.04 -5.28
CA ALA A 342 -11.11 -5.65 -6.05
C ALA A 342 -11.30 -4.12 -6.04
N LEU A 343 -11.17 -3.47 -4.87
CA LEU A 343 -11.26 -2.01 -4.75
C LEU A 343 -10.14 -1.31 -5.55
N ASN A 344 -8.90 -1.80 -5.47
CA ASN A 344 -7.78 -1.26 -6.25
C ASN A 344 -7.97 -1.42 -7.76
N LEU A 345 -8.52 -2.56 -8.20
CA LEU A 345 -8.80 -2.80 -9.62
C LEU A 345 -9.93 -1.89 -10.12
N LEU A 346 -11.02 -1.78 -9.34
CA LEU A 346 -12.12 -0.85 -9.63
C LEU A 346 -11.62 0.59 -9.70
N ALA A 347 -10.75 1.00 -8.79
CA ALA A 347 -10.12 2.32 -8.81
C ALA A 347 -9.39 2.60 -10.12
N ARG A 348 -8.57 1.65 -10.56
CA ARG A 348 -7.80 1.76 -11.81
C ARG A 348 -8.71 1.80 -13.04
N ILE A 349 -9.79 1.02 -13.06
CA ILE A 349 -10.77 1.03 -14.15
C ILE A 349 -11.49 2.38 -14.20
N ILE A 350 -11.98 2.86 -13.06
CA ILE A 350 -12.67 4.16 -12.94
C ILE A 350 -11.72 5.27 -13.39
N ALA A 351 -10.49 5.33 -12.87
CA ALA A 351 -9.51 6.34 -13.27
C ALA A 351 -9.22 6.32 -14.78
N LYS A 352 -9.17 5.14 -15.41
CA LYS A 352 -9.01 5.01 -16.87
C LYS A 352 -10.21 5.56 -17.65
N ILE A 353 -11.43 5.37 -17.15
CA ILE A 353 -12.66 5.88 -17.79
C ILE A 353 -12.74 7.40 -17.68
N PHE A 354 -12.38 7.96 -16.52
CA PHE A 354 -12.42 9.40 -16.26
C PHE A 354 -11.18 10.16 -16.71
N ALA A 355 -10.12 9.46 -17.15
CA ALA A 355 -8.96 10.10 -17.75
C ALA A 355 -9.41 10.90 -18.98
N PRO A 356 -9.11 12.22 -19.06
CA PRO A 356 -9.46 13.00 -20.22
C PRO A 356 -8.84 12.33 -21.44
N LYS A 357 -9.68 11.99 -22.43
CA LYS A 357 -9.20 11.49 -23.72
C LYS A 357 -8.26 12.55 -24.24
N THR A 358 -6.96 12.26 -24.27
CA THR A 358 -5.98 13.14 -24.90
C THR A 358 -6.45 13.38 -26.32
N GLY A 359 -7.06 14.55 -26.55
CA GLY A 359 -7.31 15.07 -27.88
C GLY A 359 -5.95 15.21 -28.54
N ARG A 360 -5.78 14.51 -29.65
CA ARG A 360 -4.74 14.87 -30.62
C ARG A 360 -5.16 16.14 -31.32
#